data_AF-A0A2P6RWY8-F1
#
_entry.id   AF-A0A2P6RWY8-F1
#
_cell.length_a   1.000
_cell.length_b   1.000
_cell.length_c   1.000
_cell.angle_alpha   90.00
_cell.angle_beta   90.00
_cell.angle_gamma   90.00
#
_symmetry.space_group_name_H-M   'P 1'
#
loop_
_entity.id
_entity.type
_entity.pdbx_description
1 polymer ?
#
loop_
_entity_poly.entity_id
_entity_poly.type
_entity_poly.pdbx_seq_one_letter_code
_entity_poly.pdbx_strand_id
1 'polypeptide(L)' 'MDIVIDENDEQSEVADWIKIKTVPLFHFYKDGVLLEAFPTRDEERITVAIRKYTSPATSELI' A
#
# COMPACT_ATOMS: atom_id res chain seq x y z
N MET A 1 -2.21 -11.67 -24.79
CA MET A 1 -3.25 -10.75 -24.30
C MET A 1 -3.32 -11.00 -22.82
N ASP A 2 -2.37 -10.40 -22.10
CA ASP A 2 -2.26 -10.59 -20.66
C ASP A 2 -3.46 -9.95 -20.01
N ILE A 3 -4.18 -10.72 -19.20
CA ILE A 3 -5.37 -10.27 -18.48
C ILE A 3 -4.87 -9.32 -17.40
N VAL A 4 -4.77 -8.04 -17.75
CA VAL A 4 -4.71 -6.94 -16.79
C VAL A 4 -6.11 -6.88 -16.20
N ILE A 5 -6.30 -7.50 -15.04
CA ILE A 5 -7.54 -7.37 -14.29
C ILE A 5 -7.54 -5.93 -13.75
N ASP A 6 -8.32 -5.07 -14.39
CA ASP A 6 -8.72 -3.79 -13.81
C ASP A 6 -9.80 -4.10 -12.76
N GLU A 7 -9.37 -4.40 -11.54
CA GLU A 7 -10.27 -4.66 -10.41
C GLU A 7 -11.05 -3.41 -9.97
N ASN A 8 -11.00 -2.30 -10.71
CA ASN A 8 -11.62 -1.04 -10.34
C ASN A 8 -12.97 -0.76 -11.04
N ASP A 9 -13.58 -1.73 -11.72
CA ASP A 9 -14.84 -1.50 -12.46
C ASP A 9 -16.14 -1.89 -11.71
N GLU A 10 -16.05 -2.34 -10.45
CA GLU A 10 -17.23 -2.75 -9.65
C GLU A 10 -17.54 -1.89 -8.39
N GLN A 11 -17.15 -0.61 -8.35
CA GLN A 11 -17.47 0.27 -7.19
C GLN A 11 -18.11 1.60 -7.62
N SER A 12 -19.27 1.51 -8.30
CA SER A 12 -20.01 2.66 -8.86
C SER A 12 -20.85 3.51 -7.86
N GLU A 13 -20.69 3.39 -6.54
CA GLU A 13 -21.41 4.28 -5.57
C GLU A 13 -20.59 4.78 -4.37
N VAL A 14 -19.45 4.16 -4.05
CA VAL A 14 -18.63 4.53 -2.87
C VAL A 14 -17.57 5.59 -3.20
N ALA A 15 -17.15 5.65 -4.46
CA ALA A 15 -16.14 6.59 -4.97
C ALA A 15 -16.60 8.06 -4.86
N ASP A 16 -17.91 8.33 -4.90
CA ASP A 16 -18.45 9.69 -4.77
C ASP A 16 -18.52 10.16 -3.31
N TRP A 17 -18.62 9.25 -2.33
CA TRP A 17 -18.67 9.61 -0.91
C TRP A 17 -17.29 9.75 -0.26
N ILE A 18 -16.30 9.00 -0.72
CA ILE A 18 -14.92 9.20 -0.29
C ILE A 18 -14.28 10.16 -1.29
N LYS A 19 -14.14 11.43 -0.90
CA LYS A 19 -13.28 12.42 -1.58
C LYS A 19 -11.82 11.95 -1.55
N ILE A 20 -11.45 10.88 -2.24
CA ILE A 20 -10.07 10.43 -2.40
C ILE A 20 -9.38 11.45 -3.30
N LYS A 21 -8.85 12.52 -2.71
CA LYS A 21 -8.12 13.56 -3.43
C LYS A 21 -6.71 13.13 -3.88
N THR A 22 -6.22 11.96 -3.43
CA THR A 22 -4.84 11.54 -3.72
C THR A 22 -4.73 10.02 -3.89
N VAL A 23 -4.57 9.58 -5.13
CA VAL A 23 -4.20 8.22 -5.52
C VAL A 23 -2.78 8.21 -6.10
N PRO A 24 -2.00 7.12 -5.93
CA PRO A 24 -2.30 5.89 -5.20
C PRO A 24 -2.10 6.00 -3.68
N LEU A 25 -2.83 5.17 -2.94
CA LEU A 25 -2.76 5.02 -1.48
C LEU A 25 -2.15 3.66 -1.13
N PHE A 26 -1.02 3.66 -0.43
CA PHE A 26 -0.31 2.45 -0.03
C PHE A 26 -0.64 2.07 1.41
N HIS A 27 -0.78 0.77 1.67
CA HIS A 27 -0.95 0.20 3.01
C HIS A 27 0.09 -0.91 3.23
N PHE A 28 0.76 -0.87 4.38
CA PHE A 28 1.78 -1.84 4.78
C PHE A 28 1.26 -2.66 5.97
N TYR A 29 1.16 -3.97 5.79
CA TYR A 29 0.69 -4.90 6.81
C TYR A 29 1.79 -5.88 7.21
N LYS A 30 1.78 -6.31 8.47
CA LYS A 30 2.60 -7.41 8.97
C LYS A 30 1.79 -8.22 9.97
N ASP A 31 1.73 -9.54 9.77
CA ASP A 31 0.98 -10.48 10.63
C ASP A 31 -0.48 -10.06 10.85
N GLY A 32 -1.11 -9.51 9.81
CA GLY A 32 -2.50 -9.02 9.84
C GLY A 32 -2.69 -7.65 10.50
N VAL A 33 -1.63 -7.00 10.98
CA VAL A 33 -1.67 -5.66 11.61
C VAL A 33 -1.26 -4.58 10.62
N LEU A 34 -2.03 -3.50 10.52
CA LEU A 34 -1.68 -2.30 9.75
C LEU A 34 -0.53 -1.56 10.43
N LEU A 35 0.62 -1.46 9.77
CA LEU A 35 1.79 -0.74 10.26
C LEU A 35 1.78 0.72 9.82
N GLU A 36 1.46 0.96 8.54
CA GLU A 36 1.53 2.30 7.96
C GLU A 36 0.62 2.41 6.73
N ALA A 37 0.03 3.57 6.51
CA ALA A 37 -0.71 3.88 5.29
C ALA A 37 -0.47 5.33 4.85
N PHE A 38 -0.18 5.54 3.56
CA PHE A 38 0.04 6.89 3.03
C PHE A 38 -0.22 6.99 1.52
N PRO A 39 -0.76 8.13 1.05
CA PRO A 39 -0.81 8.42 -0.38
C PRO A 39 0.56 8.91 -0.86
N THR A 40 1.04 8.38 -1.97
CA THR A 40 2.27 8.86 -2.60
C THR A 40 2.34 8.47 -4.07
N ARG A 41 3.03 9.28 -4.88
CA ARG A 41 3.51 8.88 -6.22
C ARG A 41 5.04 8.78 -6.28
N ASP A 42 5.70 9.03 -5.15
CA ASP A 42 7.14 9.02 -5.00
C ASP A 42 7.65 7.58 -4.82
N GLU A 43 8.47 7.12 -5.77
CA GLU A 43 9.06 5.78 -5.79
C GLU A 43 10.04 5.55 -4.64
N GLU A 44 10.83 6.56 -4.28
CA GLU A 44 11.84 6.46 -3.22
C GLU A 44 11.16 6.26 -1.87
N ARG A 45 10.08 7.00 -1.62
CA ARG A 45 9.27 6.86 -0.40
C ARG A 45 8.68 5.47 -0.26
N ILE A 46 8.19 4.89 -1.36
CA ILE A 46 7.67 3.51 -1.37
C ILE A 46 8.82 2.53 -1.07
N THR A 47 9.96 2.69 -1.74
CA THR A 47 11.14 1.83 -1.58
C THR A 47 11.68 1.86 -0.15
N VAL A 48 11.75 3.05 0.47
CA VAL A 48 12.17 3.23 1.86
C VAL A 48 11.20 2.51 2.81
N ALA A 49 9.90 2.66 2.61
CA ALA A 49 8.90 1.98 3.43
C ALA A 49 8.98 0.45 3.30
N ILE A 50 9.16 -0.07 2.08
CA ILE A 50 9.39 -1.50 1.85
C ILE A 50 10.63 -1.95 2.63
N ARG A 51 11.78 -1.32 2.43
CA ARG A 51 13.04 -1.70 3.10
C ARG A 51 12.93 -1.65 4.62
N LYS A 52 12.22 -0.65 5.17
CA LYS A 52 11.97 -0.52 6.61
C LYS A 52 11.27 -1.76 7.19
N TYR A 53 10.30 -2.32 6.47
CA TYR A 53 9.49 -3.44 6.97
C TYR A 53 9.93 -4.82 6.48
N THR A 54 10.74 -4.89 5.41
CA THR A 54 11.29 -6.15 4.89
C THR A 54 12.72 -6.43 5.30
N SER A 55 13.45 -5.45 5.86
CA SER A 55 14.74 -5.74 6.47
C SER A 55 14.50 -6.79 7.56
N PRO A 56 15.26 -7.91 7.58
CA PRO A 56 15.26 -8.75 8.76
C PRO A 56 15.60 -7.82 9.91
N ALA A 57 14.67 -7.69 10.87
CA ALA A 57 15.07 -7.21 12.17
C ALA A 57 16.25 -8.09 12.52
N THR A 58 17.43 -7.50 12.72
CA THR A 58 18.61 -8.20 13.23
C THR A 58 18.08 -9.15 14.29
N SER A 59 18.05 -10.43 13.91
CA SER A 59 17.36 -11.46 14.65
C SER A 59 17.83 -11.33 16.08
N GLU A 60 16.88 -11.30 17.01
CA GLU A 60 17.12 -11.39 18.43
C GLU A 60 18.36 -12.26 18.68
N LEU A 61 19.49 -11.62 18.97
CA LEU A 61 20.66 -12.27 19.54
C LEU A 61 20.30 -12.46 21.01
N ILE A 62 19.51 -13.50 21.29
CA ILE A 62 19.32 -14.05 22.62
C ILE A 62 19.54 -15.56 22.51
#